data_AF-A0A0D5ZGR3-F1
#
_entry.id   AF-A0A0D5ZGR3-F1
#
_cell.length_a   1.000
_cell.length_b   1.000
_cell.length_c   1.000
_cell.angle_alpha   90.00
_cell.angle_beta   90.00
_cell.angle_gamma   90.00
#
_symmetry.space_group_name_H-M   'P 1'
#
loop_
_entity.id
_entity.type
_entity.pdbx_description
1 polymer ?
#
loop_
_entity_poly.entity_id
_entity_poly.type
_entity_poly.pdbx_seq_one_letter_code
_entity_poly.pdbx_strand_id
1 'polypeptide(L)'
;MDDPNDPNDPNALKSQIVRTNRYKSLLDLRKNIRGFYGKYPFSIFVDLRGRIEEKINTFNSPMCDQARIKVIKKDGSSTQLGVEECQYAVGNKIRLSDYIFSKYADAEDFQIESKSVLGTYQNYKEEKGEKKEGSPGGTNVADPQIDVLQNRVEYLIRLMDHMSRTYGEAIPKIVNDVKEITERLDDLYKKILRDEIEH
;
A
#
# COMPACT_ATOMS: atom_id res chain seq x y z
N MET A 1 22.92 21.48 6.63
CA MET A 1 23.43 20.42 7.50
C MET A 1 22.24 19.56 7.82
N ASP A 2 22.12 18.40 7.18
CA ASP A 2 21.00 17.48 7.38
C ASP A 2 21.25 16.69 8.67
N ASP A 3 20.35 16.83 9.64
CA ASP A 3 20.35 16.02 10.86
C ASP A 3 19.92 14.58 10.49
N PRO A 4 20.78 13.56 10.68
CA PRO A 4 20.45 12.18 10.34
C PRO A 4 19.29 11.60 11.18
N ASN A 5 18.80 12.32 12.19
CA ASN A 5 17.63 11.96 12.99
C ASN A 5 16.43 12.90 12.78
N ASP A 6 16.41 13.74 11.74
CA ASP A 6 15.23 14.57 11.45
C ASP A 6 14.03 13.65 11.16
N PRO A 7 12.97 13.64 11.99
CA PRO A 7 11.77 12.86 11.71
C PRO A 7 11.05 13.31 10.42
N ASN A 8 11.45 14.44 9.85
CA ASN A 8 10.97 14.95 8.57
C ASN A 8 11.91 14.60 7.40
N ASP A 9 12.98 13.82 7.60
CA ASP A 9 13.77 13.30 6.50
C ASP A 9 12.86 12.49 5.55
N PRO A 10 12.87 12.79 4.24
CA PRO A 10 12.08 12.04 3.26
C PRO A 10 12.29 10.53 3.32
N ASN A 11 13.50 10.04 3.63
CA ASN A 11 13.73 8.59 3.73
C ASN A 11 13.17 7.99 5.02
N ALA A 12 13.25 8.73 6.14
CA ALA A 12 12.56 8.38 7.37
C ALA A 12 11.05 8.29 7.17
N LEU A 13 10.44 9.26 6.48
CA LEU A 13 9.00 9.27 6.16
C LEU A 13 8.60 8.10 5.26
N LYS A 14 9.39 7.78 4.22
CA LYS A 14 9.16 6.58 3.38
C LYS A 14 9.15 5.31 4.22
N SER A 15 10.13 5.17 5.11
CA SER A 15 10.24 4.02 6.01
C SER A 15 9.05 3.95 6.98
N GLN A 16 8.59 5.10 7.47
CA GLN A 16 7.44 5.21 8.35
C GLN A 16 6.14 4.79 7.65
N ILE A 17 5.91 5.22 6.41
CA ILE A 17 4.75 4.81 5.60
C ILE A 17 4.71 3.28 5.46
N VAL A 18 5.84 2.65 5.15
CA VAL A 18 5.93 1.19 4.96
C VAL A 18 5.62 0.44 6.24
N ARG A 19 6.19 0.87 7.37
CA ARG A 19 6.07 0.21 8.69
C ARG A 19 4.73 0.45 9.38
N THR A 20 4.03 1.51 9.00
CA THR A 20 2.76 1.87 9.65
C THR A 20 1.68 0.87 9.26
N ASN A 21 1.14 0.21 10.30
CA ASN A 21 0.12 -0.83 10.15
C ASN A 21 -1.25 -0.41 10.71
N ARG A 22 -1.39 0.80 11.25
CA ARG A 22 -2.65 1.35 11.77
C ARG A 22 -3.24 2.38 10.82
N TYR A 23 -4.55 2.30 10.60
CA TYR A 23 -5.23 3.17 9.63
C TYR A 23 -5.20 4.63 10.05
N LYS A 24 -5.53 4.96 11.31
CA LYS A 24 -5.45 6.34 11.80
C LYS A 24 -4.05 6.93 11.68
N SER A 25 -3.01 6.16 12.01
CA SER A 25 -1.63 6.59 11.86
C SER A 25 -1.27 6.92 10.39
N LEU A 26 -1.80 6.16 9.42
CA LEU A 26 -1.64 6.50 8.00
C LEU A 26 -2.37 7.81 7.64
N LEU A 27 -3.56 8.04 8.19
CA LEU A 27 -4.29 9.30 7.97
C LEU A 27 -3.56 10.51 8.54
N ASP A 28 -2.94 10.37 9.70
CA ASP A 28 -2.15 11.43 10.32
C ASP A 28 -0.84 11.67 9.55
N LEU A 29 -0.16 10.61 9.09
CA LEU A 29 0.97 10.74 8.17
C LEU A 29 0.59 11.47 6.88
N ARG A 30 -0.59 11.17 6.31
CA ARG A 30 -1.09 11.88 5.14
C ARG A 30 -1.28 13.38 5.42
N LYS A 31 -1.83 13.75 6.58
CA LYS A 31 -1.95 15.17 6.98
C LYS A 31 -0.58 15.82 7.10
N ASN A 32 0.38 15.15 7.73
CA ASN A 32 1.75 15.65 7.89
C ASN A 32 2.42 15.86 6.53
N ILE A 33 2.32 14.88 5.61
CA ILE A 33 2.87 14.97 4.25
C ILE A 33 2.25 16.14 3.47
N ARG A 34 0.95 16.42 3.64
CA ARG A 34 0.34 17.62 3.02
C ARG A 34 0.95 18.91 3.54
N GLY A 35 1.35 18.98 4.82
CA GLY A 35 2.04 20.12 5.43
C GLY A 35 3.48 20.34 4.93
N PHE A 36 4.00 19.44 4.10
CA PHE A 36 5.30 19.55 3.44
C PHE A 36 5.23 20.18 2.05
N TYR A 37 4.04 20.51 1.56
CA TYR A 37 3.89 21.25 0.31
C TYR A 37 4.66 22.59 0.38
N GLY A 38 5.56 22.81 -0.58
CA GLY A 38 6.44 23.99 -0.63
C GLY A 38 7.68 23.94 0.29
N LYS A 39 7.82 22.93 1.17
CA LYS A 39 9.01 22.75 2.03
C LYS A 39 10.07 21.84 1.40
N TYR A 40 9.64 20.90 0.56
CA TYR A 40 10.53 19.98 -0.15
C TYR A 40 10.44 20.19 -1.66
N PRO A 41 11.46 19.74 -2.41
CA PRO A 41 11.37 19.59 -3.86
C PRO A 41 10.09 18.86 -4.25
N PHE A 42 9.41 19.36 -5.29
CA PHE A 42 8.12 18.85 -5.72
C PHE A 42 8.12 17.34 -6.00
N SER A 43 9.21 16.82 -6.57
CA SER A 43 9.40 15.38 -6.82
C SER A 43 9.33 14.53 -5.55
N ILE A 44 9.94 14.99 -4.46
CA ILE A 44 9.93 14.30 -3.16
C ILE A 44 8.53 14.32 -2.56
N PHE A 45 7.87 15.48 -2.60
CA PHE A 45 6.50 15.62 -2.10
C PHE A 45 5.52 14.70 -2.84
N VAL A 46 5.59 14.67 -4.18
CA VAL A 46 4.73 13.81 -5.01
C VAL A 46 4.98 12.33 -4.73
N ASP A 47 6.26 11.91 -4.58
CA ASP A 47 6.61 10.52 -4.23
C ASP A 47 6.03 10.13 -2.86
N LEU A 48 6.24 10.95 -1.83
CA LEU A 48 5.69 10.70 -0.48
C LEU A 48 4.16 10.63 -0.50
N ARG A 49 3.51 11.57 -1.21
CA ARG A 49 2.05 11.61 -1.37
C ARG A 49 1.54 10.36 -2.10
N GLY A 50 2.20 9.94 -3.17
CA GLY A 50 1.84 8.73 -3.91
C GLY A 50 1.90 7.49 -3.02
N ARG A 51 3.01 7.31 -2.29
CA ARG A 51 3.22 6.18 -1.39
C ARG A 51 2.19 6.08 -0.27
N ILE A 52 1.85 7.20 0.37
CA ILE A 52 0.86 7.18 1.46
C ILE A 52 -0.55 6.87 0.94
N GLU A 53 -0.94 7.41 -0.21
CA GLU A 53 -2.25 7.12 -0.81
C GLU A 53 -2.31 5.67 -1.30
N GLU A 54 -1.24 5.13 -1.87
CA GLU A 54 -1.15 3.71 -2.23
C GLU A 54 -1.30 2.82 -1.00
N LYS A 55 -0.58 3.11 0.09
CA LYS A 55 -0.69 2.36 1.34
C LYS A 55 -2.11 2.45 1.94
N ILE A 56 -2.74 3.62 1.93
CA ILE A 56 -4.15 3.78 2.36
C ILE A 56 -5.09 2.94 1.47
N ASN A 57 -4.85 2.89 0.16
CA ASN A 57 -5.64 2.06 -0.74
C ASN A 57 -5.47 0.57 -0.44
N THR A 58 -4.26 0.11 -0.08
CA THR A 58 -4.08 -1.28 0.38
C THR A 58 -4.85 -1.56 1.68
N PHE A 59 -5.10 -0.55 2.52
CA PHE A 59 -5.95 -0.69 3.70
C PHE A 59 -7.43 -0.76 3.36
N ASN A 60 -7.86 -0.03 2.33
CA ASN A 60 -9.24 -0.03 1.87
C ASN A 60 -9.61 -1.28 1.05
N SER A 61 -8.62 -1.92 0.44
CA SER A 61 -8.79 -3.10 -0.40
C SER A 61 -7.65 -4.11 -0.19
N PRO A 62 -7.52 -4.70 1.01
CA PRO A 62 -6.46 -5.66 1.27
C PRO A 62 -6.74 -7.03 0.63
N MET A 63 -5.68 -7.82 0.46
CA MET A 63 -5.80 -9.25 0.16
C MET A 63 -6.26 -9.98 1.43
N CYS A 64 -7.58 -10.20 1.54
CA CYS A 64 -8.23 -10.70 2.76
C CYS A 64 -7.71 -12.07 3.25
N ASP A 65 -7.24 -12.91 2.33
CA ASP A 65 -6.63 -14.22 2.59
C ASP A 65 -5.22 -14.11 3.19
N GLN A 66 -4.49 -13.04 2.88
CA GLN A 66 -3.12 -12.79 3.31
C GLN A 66 -2.99 -11.77 4.45
N ALA A 67 -4.10 -11.16 4.85
CA ALA A 67 -4.16 -10.14 5.90
C ALA A 67 -4.75 -10.69 7.19
N ARG A 68 -4.17 -10.30 8.33
CA ARG A 68 -4.80 -10.40 9.65
C ARG A 68 -5.24 -9.00 10.06
N ILE A 69 -6.55 -8.79 10.09
CA ILE A 69 -7.15 -7.48 10.37
C ILE A 69 -7.64 -7.47 11.81
N LYS A 70 -7.18 -6.52 12.61
CA LYS A 70 -7.59 -6.30 14.00
C LYS A 70 -8.33 -4.98 14.11
N VAL A 71 -9.59 -5.02 14.51
CA VAL A 71 -10.38 -3.83 14.84
C VAL A 71 -10.10 -3.45 16.29
N ILE A 72 -9.68 -2.21 16.51
CA ILE A 72 -9.35 -1.65 17.83
C ILE A 72 -10.54 -0.82 18.28
N LYS A 73 -11.07 -1.12 19.46
CA LYS A 73 -12.23 -0.46 20.04
C LYS A 73 -11.82 0.70 20.95
N LYS A 74 -12.78 1.57 21.28
CA LYS A 74 -12.57 2.75 22.16
C LYS A 74 -12.09 2.38 23.57
N ASP A 75 -12.38 1.18 24.04
CA ASP A 75 -11.92 0.66 25.34
C ASP A 75 -10.49 0.08 25.27
N GLY A 76 -9.84 0.11 24.11
CA GLY A 76 -8.53 -0.47 23.84
C GLY A 76 -8.57 -1.98 23.59
N SER A 77 -9.72 -2.63 23.70
CA SER A 77 -9.87 -4.03 23.32
C SER A 77 -9.74 -4.18 21.81
N SER A 78 -9.37 -5.38 21.35
CA SER A 78 -9.24 -5.66 19.93
C SER A 78 -9.98 -6.94 19.55
N THR A 79 -10.57 -6.93 18.37
CA THR A 79 -11.27 -8.07 17.79
C THR A 79 -10.72 -8.35 16.40
N GLN A 80 -10.55 -9.63 16.07
CA GLN A 80 -10.07 -10.01 14.76
C GLN A 80 -11.24 -10.06 13.77
N LEU A 81 -11.12 -9.34 12.65
CA LEU A 81 -12.09 -9.38 11.57
C LEU A 81 -12.00 -10.73 10.84
N GLY A 82 -13.15 -11.34 10.53
CA GLY A 82 -13.20 -12.57 9.75
C GLY A 82 -12.75 -12.35 8.30
N VAL A 83 -12.16 -13.38 7.70
CA VAL A 83 -11.77 -13.34 6.27
C VAL A 83 -13.01 -13.11 5.38
N GLU A 84 -14.13 -13.75 5.71
CA GLU A 84 -15.40 -13.61 5.00
C GLU A 84 -15.96 -12.18 5.06
N GLU A 85 -15.81 -11.49 6.20
CA GLU A 85 -16.27 -10.10 6.36
C GLU A 85 -15.43 -9.14 5.51
N CYS A 86 -14.12 -9.34 5.48
CA CYS A 86 -13.22 -8.61 4.59
C CYS A 86 -13.58 -8.86 3.12
N GLN A 87 -13.75 -10.13 2.73
CA GLN A 87 -14.12 -10.50 1.36
C GLN A 87 -15.48 -9.93 0.96
N TYR A 88 -16.45 -9.90 1.89
CA TYR A 88 -17.74 -9.28 1.67
C TYR A 88 -17.59 -7.78 1.39
N ALA A 89 -16.83 -7.04 2.20
CA ALA A 89 -16.62 -5.61 2.01
C ALA A 89 -15.96 -5.33 0.65
N VAL A 90 -14.82 -5.99 0.39
CA VAL A 90 -14.03 -5.79 -0.83
C VAL A 90 -14.81 -6.25 -2.08
N GLY A 91 -15.48 -7.41 -2.01
CA GLY A 91 -16.28 -7.97 -3.10
C GLY A 91 -17.47 -7.09 -3.50
N ASN A 92 -18.06 -6.38 -2.54
CA ASN A 92 -19.13 -5.40 -2.79
C ASN A 92 -18.61 -3.99 -3.11
N LYS A 93 -17.31 -3.82 -3.38
CA LYS A 93 -16.66 -2.53 -3.65
C LYS A 93 -16.81 -1.50 -2.51
N ILE A 94 -17.02 -1.97 -1.30
CA ILE A 94 -17.04 -1.15 -0.08
C ILE A 94 -15.60 -1.06 0.43
N ARG A 95 -15.14 0.15 0.75
CA ARG A 95 -13.83 0.32 1.39
C ARG A 95 -13.86 -0.35 2.75
N LEU A 96 -12.83 -1.12 3.06
CA LEU A 96 -12.74 -1.80 4.34
C LEU A 96 -12.85 -0.83 5.54
N SER A 97 -12.29 0.38 5.43
CA SER A 97 -12.45 1.43 6.44
C SER A 97 -13.92 1.74 6.71
N ASP A 98 -14.70 1.94 5.66
CA ASP A 98 -16.10 2.37 5.74
C ASP A 98 -16.95 1.21 6.28
N TYR A 99 -16.64 -0.02 5.86
CA TYR A 99 -17.26 -1.22 6.40
C TYR A 99 -17.00 -1.38 7.91
N ILE A 100 -15.75 -1.26 8.35
CA ILE A 100 -15.39 -1.44 9.77
C ILE A 100 -16.09 -0.38 10.62
N PHE A 101 -16.00 0.90 10.26
CA PHE A 101 -16.57 1.97 11.07
C PHE A 101 -18.10 2.03 11.02
N SER A 102 -18.74 1.44 10.01
CA SER A 102 -20.20 1.30 9.96
C SER A 102 -20.70 0.09 10.76
N LYS A 103 -19.99 -1.04 10.71
CA LYS A 103 -20.38 -2.28 11.38
C LYS A 103 -20.06 -2.30 12.87
N TYR A 104 -18.89 -1.79 13.25
CA TYR A 104 -18.41 -1.77 14.63
C TYR A 104 -18.54 -0.35 15.18
N ALA A 105 -19.67 -0.03 15.82
CA ALA A 105 -19.94 1.31 16.35
C ALA A 105 -18.95 1.77 17.42
N ASP A 106 -18.29 0.82 18.10
CA ASP A 106 -17.24 1.04 19.08
C ASP A 106 -15.82 1.01 18.48
N ALA A 107 -15.68 0.79 17.16
CA ALA A 107 -14.38 0.83 16.51
C ALA A 107 -13.79 2.23 16.54
N GLU A 108 -12.57 2.31 17.04
CA GLU A 108 -11.77 3.51 17.06
C GLU A 108 -10.74 3.52 15.93
N ASP A 109 -10.13 2.37 15.63
CA ASP A 109 -9.10 2.22 14.60
C ASP A 109 -9.09 0.76 14.10
N PHE A 110 -8.27 0.47 13.09
CA PHE A 110 -7.96 -0.90 12.72
C PHE A 110 -6.52 -1.03 12.23
N GLN A 111 -6.00 -2.25 12.40
CA GLN A 111 -4.65 -2.63 12.03
C GLN A 111 -4.68 -3.77 11.01
N ILE A 112 -3.79 -3.72 10.03
CA ILE A 112 -3.56 -4.81 9.07
C ILE A 112 -2.16 -5.36 9.28
N GLU A 113 -2.07 -6.64 9.61
CA GLU A 113 -0.82 -7.40 9.68
C GLU A 113 -0.75 -8.32 8.46
N SER A 114 0.25 -8.15 7.61
CA SER A 114 0.50 -9.04 6.47
C SER A 114 1.12 -10.35 6.95
N LYS A 115 0.50 -11.50 6.60
CA LYS A 115 0.96 -12.84 7.01
C LYS A 115 2.39 -13.15 6.54
N SER A 116 2.83 -12.56 5.42
CA SER A 116 4.18 -12.72 4.86
C SER A 116 5.31 -12.14 5.72
N VAL A 117 5.00 -11.33 6.73
CA VAL A 117 6.01 -10.78 7.67
C VAL A 117 6.18 -11.68 8.92
N LEU A 118 5.34 -12.71 9.08
CA LEU A 118 5.38 -13.62 10.24
C LEU A 118 6.37 -14.81 10.07
N GLY A 119 7.15 -14.84 8.98
CA GLY A 119 7.96 -16.02 8.60
C GLY A 119 9.47 -15.96 8.85
N THR A 120 10.07 -14.83 9.27
CA THR A 120 11.55 -14.73 9.37
C THR A 120 12.09 -14.05 10.63
N TYR A 121 11.26 -13.70 11.61
CA TYR A 121 11.73 -13.09 12.86
C TYR A 121 10.92 -13.56 14.08
N GLN A 122 10.93 -14.86 14.37
CA GLN A 122 10.51 -15.36 15.69
C GLN A 122 11.03 -16.77 15.95
N ASN A 123 12.35 -16.89 16.12
CA ASN A 123 12.89 -17.87 17.06
C ASN A 123 13.02 -17.14 18.40
N TYR A 124 12.17 -17.46 19.38
CA TYR A 124 12.56 -18.02 20.68
C TYR A 124 11.36 -18.06 21.66
N LYS A 125 11.01 -19.30 22.02
CA LYS A 125 10.39 -19.79 23.27
C LYS A 125 8.91 -19.50 23.56
N GLU A 126 8.10 -20.49 23.22
CA GLU A 126 7.21 -21.12 24.22
C GLU A 126 7.52 -22.62 24.26
N GLU A 127 8.27 -23.05 25.28
CA GLU A 127 8.36 -24.46 25.67
C GLU A 127 7.20 -24.75 26.62
N LYS A 128 6.32 -25.68 26.24
CA LYS A 128 5.66 -26.64 27.15
C LYS A 128 5.00 -27.75 26.33
N GLY A 129 5.38 -29.00 26.62
CA GLY A 129 4.49 -30.16 26.45
C GLY A 129 4.92 -31.27 25.50
N GLU A 130 5.85 -32.10 25.96
CA GLU A 130 5.88 -33.58 25.87
C GLU A 130 5.73 -34.36 24.53
N LYS A 131 6.83 -35.05 24.24
CA LYS A 131 7.08 -36.26 23.43
C LYS A 131 5.90 -37.23 23.25
N LYS A 132 5.83 -37.86 22.05
CA LYS A 132 5.93 -39.32 21.86
C LYS A 132 6.45 -39.66 20.45
N GLU A 133 7.35 -40.63 20.41
CA GLU A 133 8.05 -41.19 19.23
C GLU A 133 7.17 -42.15 18.42
N GLY A 134 7.49 -42.32 17.12
CA GLY A 134 6.93 -43.36 16.25
C GLY A 134 7.39 -43.24 14.79
N SER A 135 8.45 -43.96 14.45
CA SER A 135 9.21 -44.11 13.18
C SER A 135 8.38 -44.68 11.98
N PRO A 136 8.96 -45.05 10.81
CA PRO A 136 9.55 -44.26 9.71
C PRO A 136 8.91 -44.58 8.33
N GLY A 137 9.09 -43.73 7.32
CA GLY A 137 8.95 -44.16 5.91
C GLY A 137 8.57 -43.07 4.91
N GLY A 138 9.30 -43.02 3.80
CA GLY A 138 8.86 -42.35 2.57
C GLY A 138 9.74 -41.17 2.13
N THR A 139 10.87 -41.49 1.51
CA THR A 139 11.58 -40.60 0.60
C THR A 139 10.64 -40.05 -0.47
N ASN A 140 10.43 -38.73 -0.45
CA ASN A 140 10.24 -37.88 -1.62
C ASN A 140 10.79 -36.50 -1.24
N VAL A 141 12.09 -36.31 -1.48
CA VAL A 141 12.70 -34.97 -1.43
C VAL A 141 12.22 -34.25 -2.68
N ALA A 142 11.01 -33.69 -2.63
CA ALA A 142 10.63 -32.57 -3.47
C ALA A 142 11.40 -31.38 -2.92
N ASP A 143 12.42 -30.95 -3.65
CA ASP A 143 13.27 -29.83 -3.30
C ASP A 143 12.40 -28.57 -3.14
N PRO A 144 12.19 -28.05 -1.91
CA PRO A 144 11.28 -26.94 -1.65
C PRO A 144 11.77 -25.63 -2.27
N GLN A 145 12.97 -25.59 -2.86
CA GLN A 145 13.47 -24.45 -3.60
C GLN A 145 12.83 -24.30 -4.99
N ILE A 146 12.38 -25.40 -5.63
CA ILE A 146 11.85 -25.37 -7.00
C ILE A 146 10.42 -24.82 -7.02
N ASP A 147 9.56 -25.22 -6.08
CA ASP A 147 8.19 -24.70 -5.97
C ASP A 147 8.15 -23.22 -5.55
N VAL A 148 9.12 -22.78 -4.73
CA VAL A 148 9.25 -21.36 -4.35
C VAL A 148 9.74 -20.52 -5.54
N LEU A 149 10.58 -21.09 -6.42
CA LEU A 149 11.01 -20.42 -7.64
C LEU A 149 9.87 -20.29 -8.65
N GLN A 150 9.09 -21.36 -8.87
CA GLN A 150 7.96 -21.35 -9.81
C GLN A 150 6.90 -20.33 -9.40
N ASN A 151 6.52 -20.30 -8.12
CA ASN A 151 5.55 -19.32 -7.61
C ASN A 151 6.05 -17.87 -7.76
N ARG A 152 7.36 -17.62 -7.61
CA ARG A 152 7.96 -16.30 -7.84
C ARG A 152 7.97 -15.92 -9.31
N VAL A 153 8.27 -16.85 -10.21
CA VAL A 153 8.25 -16.62 -11.66
C VAL A 153 6.81 -16.34 -12.13
N GLU A 154 5.83 -17.08 -11.62
CA GLU A 154 4.41 -16.85 -11.96
C GLU A 154 3.91 -15.50 -11.46
N TYR A 155 4.34 -15.07 -10.26
CA TYR A 155 4.06 -13.73 -9.74
C TYR A 155 4.69 -12.63 -10.61
N LEU A 156 5.93 -12.81 -11.07
CA LEU A 156 6.59 -11.86 -11.97
C LEU A 156 5.90 -11.77 -13.33
N ILE A 157 5.42 -12.89 -13.87
CA ILE A 157 4.65 -12.93 -15.12
C ILE A 157 3.32 -12.15 -14.95
N ARG A 158 2.58 -12.38 -13.87
CA ARG A 158 1.33 -11.65 -13.59
C ARG A 158 1.57 -10.15 -13.36
N LEU A 159 2.68 -9.79 -12.73
CA LEU A 159 3.08 -8.39 -12.55
C LEU A 159 3.45 -7.73 -13.89
N MET A 160 4.16 -8.43 -14.77
CA MET A 160 4.46 -7.96 -16.13
C MET A 160 3.18 -7.81 -16.96
N ASP A 161 2.23 -8.73 -16.87
CA ASP A 161 0.93 -8.61 -17.55
C ASP A 161 0.10 -7.44 -17.03
N HIS A 162 0.07 -7.23 -15.71
CA HIS A 162 -0.59 -6.08 -15.10
C HIS A 162 0.08 -4.76 -15.52
N MET A 163 1.41 -4.70 -15.52
CA MET A 163 2.17 -3.56 -16.01
C MET A 163 1.87 -3.33 -17.50
N SER A 164 1.94 -4.36 -18.33
CA SER A 164 1.69 -4.28 -19.77
C SER A 164 0.30 -3.71 -20.08
N ARG A 165 -0.75 -4.15 -19.36
CA ARG A 165 -2.10 -3.60 -19.47
C ARG A 165 -2.19 -2.15 -18.98
N THR A 166 -1.60 -1.87 -17.82
CA THR A 166 -1.62 -0.52 -17.22
C THR A 166 -0.90 0.49 -18.11
N TYR A 167 0.27 0.14 -18.65
CA TYR A 167 1.02 0.99 -19.59
C TYR A 167 0.35 1.05 -20.96
N GLY A 168 -0.25 -0.04 -21.43
CA GLY A 168 -1.04 -0.07 -22.67
C GLY A 168 -2.25 0.87 -22.63
N GLU A 169 -2.87 1.06 -21.47
CA GLU A 169 -4.01 1.97 -21.29
C GLU A 169 -3.60 3.40 -20.89
N ALA A 170 -2.53 3.55 -20.08
CA ALA A 170 -2.09 4.84 -19.58
C ALA A 170 -1.26 5.63 -20.60
N ILE A 171 -0.43 4.98 -21.42
CA ILE A 171 0.42 5.67 -22.41
C ILE A 171 -0.42 6.41 -23.46
N PRO A 172 -1.48 5.82 -24.06
CA PRO A 172 -2.34 6.55 -25.00
C PRO A 172 -3.03 7.75 -24.36
N LYS A 173 -3.44 7.66 -23.09
CA LYS A 173 -4.03 8.79 -22.36
C LYS A 173 -3.01 9.90 -22.14
N ILE A 174 -1.80 9.56 -21.70
CA ILE A 174 -0.72 10.53 -21.50
C ILE A 174 -0.37 11.24 -22.82
N VAL A 175 -0.31 10.50 -23.93
CA VAL A 175 -0.04 11.09 -25.26
C VAL A 175 -1.14 12.08 -25.68
N ASN A 176 -2.41 11.75 -25.41
CA ASN A 176 -3.53 12.66 -25.68
C ASN A 176 -3.48 13.91 -24.79
N ASP A 177 -3.20 13.74 -23.48
CA ASP A 177 -3.10 14.86 -22.54
C ASP A 177 -1.95 15.81 -22.93
N VAL A 178 -0.80 15.28 -23.36
CA VAL A 178 0.35 16.08 -23.84
C VAL A 178 0.00 16.85 -25.11
N LYS A 179 -0.76 16.22 -26.02
CA LYS A 179 -1.22 16.89 -27.23
C LYS A 179 -2.17 18.06 -26.90
N GLU A 180 -3.12 17.84 -25.99
CA GLU A 180 -4.04 18.89 -25.54
C GLU A 180 -3.30 20.05 -24.83
N ILE A 181 -2.30 19.74 -24.01
CA ILE A 181 -1.45 20.77 -23.39
C ILE A 181 -0.71 21.59 -24.44
N THR A 182 -0.20 20.94 -25.49
CA THR A 182 0.53 21.61 -26.58
C THR A 182 -0.40 22.53 -27.37
N GLU A 183 -1.62 22.08 -27.70
CA GLU A 183 -2.63 22.90 -28.38
C GLU A 183 -3.01 24.13 -27.55
N ARG A 184 -3.19 23.98 -26.23
CA ARG A 184 -3.47 25.11 -25.33
C ARG A 184 -2.30 26.09 -25.22
N LEU A 185 -1.06 25.60 -25.26
CA LEU A 185 0.13 26.45 -25.25
C LEU A 185 0.29 27.23 -26.56
N ASP A 186 0.02 26.61 -27.70
CA ASP A 186 0.00 27.29 -29.00
C ASP A 186 -1.08 28.38 -29.05
N ASP A 187 -2.25 28.13 -28.47
CA ASP A 187 -3.33 29.13 -28.39
C ASP A 187 -2.96 30.30 -27.47
N LEU A 188 -2.29 30.03 -26.35
CA LEU A 188 -1.77 31.08 -25.47
C LEU A 188 -0.68 31.90 -26.17
N TYR A 189 0.23 31.24 -26.88
CA TYR A 189 1.30 31.91 -27.63
C TYR A 189 0.74 32.81 -28.74
N LYS A 190 -0.26 32.32 -29.49
CA LYS A 190 -0.96 33.11 -30.52
C LYS A 190 -1.72 34.29 -29.93
N LYS A 191 -2.27 34.19 -28.71
CA LYS A 191 -2.92 35.31 -28.03
C LYS A 191 -1.91 36.37 -27.62
N ILE A 192 -0.78 35.97 -27.03
CA ILE A 192 0.28 36.89 -26.62
C ILE A 192 0.83 37.65 -27.84
N LEU A 193 1.12 36.96 -28.93
CA LEU A 193 1.57 37.60 -30.18
C LEU A 193 0.53 38.54 -30.78
N ARG A 194 -0.76 38.29 -30.58
CA ARG A 194 -1.84 39.15 -31.08
C ARG A 194 -1.97 40.42 -30.24
N ASP A 195 -1.87 40.28 -28.92
CA ASP A 195 -1.86 41.42 -27.98
C ASP A 195 -0.62 42.32 -28.16
N GLU A 196 0.54 41.76 -28.54
CA GLU A 196 1.73 42.55 -28.90
C GLU A 196 1.62 43.31 -30.24
N ILE A 197 0.70 42.94 -31.13
CA ILE A 197 0.50 43.61 -32.43
C ILE A 197 -0.56 44.71 -32.33
N GLU A 198 -1.44 44.67 -31.33
CA GLU A 198 -2.49 45.67 -31.09
C GLU A 198 -2.06 46.81 -30.13
N HIS A 199 -0.78 46.86 -29.75
CA HIS A 199 -0.13 47.95 -29.00
C HIS A 199 1.09 48.49 -29.75
#